data_AF-A0A9P6X0M3-F1
#
_entry.id   AF-A0A9P6X0M3-F1
#
_cell.length_a   1.000
_cell.length_b   1.000
_cell.length_c   1.000
_cell.angle_alpha   90.00
_cell.angle_beta   90.00
_cell.angle_gamma   90.00
#
_symmetry.space_group_name_H-M   'P 1'
#
loop_
_entity.id
_entity.type
_entity.pdbx_description
1 polymer ?
#
loop_
_entity_poly.entity_id
_entity_poly.type
_entity_poly.pdbx_seq_one_letter_code
_entity_poly.pdbx_strand_id
1 'polypeptide(L)'
;MGDFNHTYSSSSTSLPTGTTREWIDCLQLHYYDCFEHDKLVTFHRGEHSSTIDHIFCRPDTSLNVKEKHQGFLNSDWTDHSMLEISFMFNIPDQGPGTWKANPFLAKNIHFKHAFQDHLQYLQSQLPSQAEYLADREIWDWIKVQAKTFIRTFQLQQNNWRKKQLNKLQKKRNRILRNYKHFNILHTVLPTIEQQIGSLQDQISEIECLKAGKFWRENNEKSPGFLKRLIKTRESQRYIPNLTDPVTETMCSSKEEKMDIVEAFYGQLYDPDPVDDSAMTSILTHIPDS
;
A
#
# COMPACT_ATOMS: atom_id res chain seq x y z
N MET A 1 -8.14 -14.26 -13.85
CA MET A 1 -8.81 -13.03 -13.41
C MET A 1 -8.82 -12.05 -14.57
N GLY A 2 -9.93 -11.36 -14.81
CA GLY A 2 -10.01 -10.26 -15.76
C GLY A 2 -11.41 -10.11 -16.33
N ASP A 3 -11.52 -9.29 -17.37
CA ASP A 3 -12.70 -9.17 -18.23
C ASP A 3 -12.66 -10.26 -19.30
N PHE A 4 -13.69 -11.10 -19.34
CA PHE A 4 -13.83 -12.23 -20.26
C PHE A 4 -14.74 -11.88 -21.44
N ASN A 5 -15.36 -10.69 -21.46
CA ASN A 5 -16.33 -10.23 -22.47
C ASN A 5 -17.55 -11.15 -22.67
N HIS A 6 -17.79 -12.09 -21.74
CA HIS A 6 -18.98 -12.94 -21.76
C HIS A 6 -19.45 -13.25 -20.33
N THR A 7 -20.76 -13.47 -20.22
CA THR A 7 -21.35 -13.92 -18.96
C THR A 7 -21.17 -15.42 -18.81
N TYR A 8 -20.58 -15.80 -17.68
CA TYR A 8 -20.33 -17.17 -17.30
C TYR A 8 -21.21 -17.55 -16.11
N SER A 9 -21.90 -18.68 -16.20
CA SER A 9 -22.58 -19.34 -15.10
C SER A 9 -22.37 -20.85 -15.22
N SER A 10 -21.87 -21.49 -14.16
CA SER A 10 -21.67 -22.94 -14.07
C SER A 10 -22.97 -23.73 -14.28
N SER A 11 -24.10 -23.14 -13.90
CA SER A 11 -25.44 -23.71 -14.02
C SER A 11 -26.09 -23.49 -15.40
N SER A 12 -25.47 -22.68 -16.28
CA SER A 12 -26.03 -22.41 -17.60
C SER A 12 -25.74 -23.56 -18.57
N THR A 13 -26.78 -24.09 -19.19
CA THR A 13 -26.68 -25.08 -20.27
C THR A 13 -26.41 -24.44 -21.63
N SER A 14 -26.66 -23.13 -21.78
CA SER A 14 -26.36 -22.40 -23.00
C SER A 14 -24.91 -21.94 -23.05
N LEU A 15 -24.29 -22.09 -24.22
CA LEU A 15 -22.95 -21.59 -24.47
C LEU A 15 -22.98 -20.05 -24.53
N PRO A 16 -22.13 -19.34 -23.76
CA PRO A 16 -21.99 -17.91 -23.89
C PRO A 16 -21.59 -17.50 -25.32
N THR A 17 -22.16 -16.42 -25.84
CA THR A 17 -21.81 -15.92 -27.17
C THR A 17 -20.32 -15.57 -27.23
N GLY A 18 -19.62 -16.01 -28.29
CA GLY A 18 -18.20 -15.72 -28.48
C GLY A 18 -17.24 -16.59 -27.67
N THR A 19 -17.71 -17.71 -27.10
CA THR A 19 -16.86 -18.71 -26.43
C THR A 19 -16.99 -20.10 -27.07
N THR A 20 -16.14 -21.04 -26.66
CA THR A 20 -16.18 -22.44 -27.13
C THR A 20 -16.53 -23.39 -26.00
N ARG A 21 -17.06 -24.58 -26.34
CA ARG A 21 -17.44 -25.57 -25.35
C ARG A 21 -16.23 -26.10 -24.59
N GLU A 22 -15.12 -26.31 -25.29
CA GLU A 22 -13.86 -26.78 -24.73
C GLU A 22 -13.30 -25.83 -23.68
N TRP A 23 -13.45 -24.51 -23.90
CA TRP A 23 -13.04 -23.50 -22.93
C TRP A 23 -13.90 -23.54 -21.67
N ILE A 24 -15.22 -23.62 -21.82
CA ILE A 24 -16.16 -23.69 -20.70
C ILE A 24 -15.95 -24.96 -19.89
N ASP A 25 -15.78 -26.10 -20.56
CA ASP A 25 -15.46 -27.37 -19.91
C ASP A 25 -14.12 -27.26 -19.16
N CYS A 26 -13.07 -26.69 -19.78
CA CYS A 26 -11.79 -26.45 -19.11
C CYS A 26 -11.95 -25.62 -17.83
N LEU A 27 -12.72 -24.54 -17.87
CA LEU A 27 -13.02 -23.72 -16.69
C LEU A 27 -13.74 -24.53 -15.60
N GLN A 28 -14.78 -25.27 -15.96
CA GLN A 28 -15.58 -26.07 -15.03
C GLN A 28 -14.79 -27.22 -14.40
N LEU A 29 -13.90 -27.87 -15.16
CA LEU A 29 -13.12 -29.02 -14.71
C LEU A 29 -11.93 -28.61 -13.84
N HIS A 30 -11.30 -27.47 -14.10
CA HIS A 30 -10.00 -27.13 -13.50
C HIS A 30 -10.02 -25.89 -12.60
N TYR A 31 -11.10 -25.13 -12.60
CA TYR A 31 -11.16 -23.85 -11.91
C TYR A 31 -12.47 -23.65 -11.14
N TYR A 32 -12.36 -22.89 -10.06
CA TYR A 32 -13.45 -22.44 -9.23
C TYR A 32 -13.64 -20.93 -9.43
N ASP A 33 -14.87 -20.50 -9.73
CA ASP A 33 -15.18 -19.07 -9.78
C ASP A 33 -15.28 -18.53 -8.36
N CYS A 34 -14.32 -17.67 -8.01
CA CYS A 34 -14.24 -17.10 -6.68
C CYS A 34 -15.50 -16.25 -6.33
N PHE A 35 -16.32 -15.81 -7.28
CA PHE A 35 -17.57 -15.05 -7.02
C PHE A 35 -18.87 -15.77 -7.39
N GLU A 36 -18.84 -17.08 -7.65
CA GLU A 36 -19.98 -17.84 -8.20
C GLU A 36 -21.34 -17.54 -7.54
N HIS A 37 -21.37 -17.49 -6.20
CA HIS A 37 -22.58 -17.32 -5.41
C HIS A 37 -22.92 -15.85 -5.09
N ASP A 38 -21.96 -14.94 -5.24
CA ASP A 38 -22.05 -13.53 -4.88
C ASP A 38 -21.99 -12.61 -6.13
N LYS A 39 -22.24 -13.18 -7.30
CA LYS A 39 -22.05 -12.51 -8.59
C LYS A 39 -23.00 -11.34 -8.75
N LEU A 40 -22.45 -10.13 -8.83
CA LEU A 40 -23.18 -8.93 -9.20
C LEU A 40 -22.65 -8.41 -10.54
N VAL A 41 -23.47 -7.59 -11.21
CA VAL A 41 -23.12 -6.90 -12.45
C VAL A 41 -21.77 -6.20 -12.30
N THR A 42 -20.87 -6.46 -13.24
CA THR A 42 -19.50 -5.93 -13.22
C THR A 42 -19.29 -4.86 -14.27
N PHE A 43 -20.08 -4.82 -15.34
CA PHE A 43 -19.98 -3.84 -16.41
C PHE A 43 -21.27 -3.03 -16.55
N HIS A 44 -21.12 -1.71 -16.72
CA HIS A 44 -22.24 -0.78 -16.88
C HIS A 44 -21.98 0.24 -17.99
N ARG A 45 -22.79 0.24 -19.05
CA ARG A 45 -22.74 1.27 -20.10
C ARG A 45 -24.15 1.70 -20.50
N GLY A 46 -24.54 2.89 -20.05
CA GLY A 46 -25.90 3.39 -20.26
C GLY A 46 -26.92 2.46 -19.62
N GLU A 47 -27.85 1.94 -20.42
CA GLU A 47 -28.85 0.95 -19.99
C GLU A 47 -28.34 -0.50 -20.06
N HIS A 48 -27.20 -0.73 -20.70
CA HIS A 48 -26.62 -2.06 -20.81
C HIS A 48 -25.79 -2.39 -19.59
N SER A 49 -25.98 -3.60 -19.06
CA SER A 49 -25.21 -4.08 -17.94
C SER A 49 -25.01 -5.58 -18.01
N SER A 50 -23.83 -6.06 -17.65
CA SER A 50 -23.46 -7.47 -17.76
C SER A 50 -22.46 -7.87 -16.69
N THR A 51 -22.34 -9.18 -16.47
CA THR A 51 -21.34 -9.77 -15.58
C THR A 51 -20.29 -10.42 -16.45
N ILE A 52 -19.20 -9.71 -16.74
CA ILE A 52 -18.16 -10.14 -17.69
C ILE A 52 -16.78 -10.24 -17.04
N ASP A 53 -16.62 -9.70 -15.84
CA ASP A 53 -15.40 -9.82 -15.06
C ASP A 53 -15.47 -11.03 -14.13
N HIS A 54 -14.44 -11.88 -14.16
CA HIS A 54 -14.39 -13.10 -13.36
C HIS A 54 -13.01 -13.30 -12.72
N ILE A 55 -13.01 -13.85 -11.51
CA ILE A 55 -11.79 -14.30 -10.83
C ILE A 55 -11.88 -15.80 -10.63
N PHE A 56 -11.14 -16.55 -11.45
CA PHE A 56 -11.00 -17.99 -11.30
C PHE A 56 -9.77 -18.35 -10.47
N CYS A 57 -9.95 -19.32 -9.59
CA CYS A 57 -8.96 -19.84 -8.67
C CYS A 57 -8.88 -21.36 -8.89
N ARG A 58 -7.73 -22.02 -8.64
CA ARG A 58 -7.72 -23.49 -8.67
C ARG A 58 -8.40 -24.03 -7.41
N PRO A 59 -8.99 -25.24 -7.42
CA PRO A 59 -9.64 -25.80 -6.24
C PRO A 59 -8.75 -25.84 -4.99
N ASP A 60 -7.48 -26.20 -5.15
CA ASP A 60 -6.46 -26.23 -4.08
C ASP A 60 -6.16 -24.84 -3.48
N THR A 61 -6.12 -23.80 -4.32
CA THR A 61 -5.83 -22.43 -3.89
C THR A 61 -7.07 -21.67 -3.44
N SER A 62 -8.27 -22.15 -3.77
CA SER A 62 -9.54 -21.55 -3.36
C SER A 62 -9.69 -21.47 -1.83
N LEU A 63 -9.14 -22.45 -1.10
CA LEU A 63 -9.13 -22.50 0.37
C LEU A 63 -8.31 -21.36 1.01
N ASN A 64 -7.39 -20.76 0.26
CA ASN A 64 -6.55 -19.67 0.73
C ASN A 64 -7.17 -18.28 0.50
N VAL A 65 -8.33 -18.22 -0.17
CA VAL A 65 -9.09 -16.98 -0.36
C VAL A 65 -9.83 -16.65 0.93
N LYS A 66 -9.48 -15.53 1.57
CA LYS A 66 -10.07 -15.11 2.86
C LYS A 66 -11.18 -14.10 2.70
N GLU A 67 -10.99 -13.14 1.79
CA GLU A 67 -11.94 -12.08 1.56
C GLU A 67 -12.18 -11.91 0.07
N LYS A 68 -13.42 -11.55 -0.26
CA LYS A 68 -13.88 -11.25 -1.61
C LYS A 68 -14.59 -9.91 -1.53
N HIS A 69 -14.30 -9.03 -2.46
CA HIS A 69 -14.90 -7.71 -2.49
C HIS A 69 -15.19 -7.32 -3.94
N GLN A 70 -16.42 -6.86 -4.17
CA GLN A 70 -16.81 -6.19 -5.40
C GLN A 70 -17.18 -4.75 -5.06
N GLY A 71 -16.48 -3.80 -5.67
CA GLY A 71 -16.63 -2.37 -5.39
C GLY A 71 -16.90 -1.56 -6.65
N PHE A 72 -17.76 -0.55 -6.52
CA PHE A 72 -17.89 0.49 -7.55
C PHE A 72 -16.59 1.29 -7.65
N LEU A 73 -16.13 1.56 -8.86
CA LEU A 73 -15.05 2.50 -9.14
C LEU A 73 -15.62 3.79 -9.73
N ASN A 74 -14.90 4.90 -9.55
CA ASN A 74 -15.23 6.17 -10.16
C ASN A 74 -15.52 5.97 -11.66
N SER A 75 -16.69 6.43 -12.11
CA SER A 75 -17.14 6.30 -13.50
C SER A 75 -16.22 7.02 -14.49
N ASP A 76 -15.48 8.04 -14.03
CA ASP A 76 -14.48 8.74 -14.83
C ASP A 76 -13.26 7.85 -15.13
N TRP A 77 -13.05 6.78 -14.35
CA TRP A 77 -11.93 5.85 -14.53
C TRP A 77 -12.30 4.65 -15.39
N THR A 78 -13.51 4.10 -15.20
CA THR A 78 -13.94 2.88 -15.87
C THR A 78 -15.46 2.68 -15.76
N ASP A 79 -16.01 1.99 -16.76
CA ASP A 79 -17.36 1.42 -16.78
C ASP A 79 -17.47 0.06 -16.05
N HIS A 80 -16.37 -0.42 -15.46
CA HIS A 80 -16.31 -1.68 -14.71
C HIS A 80 -16.29 -1.49 -13.19
N SER A 81 -16.86 -2.47 -12.48
CA SER A 81 -16.69 -2.65 -11.04
C SER A 81 -15.38 -3.40 -10.76
N MET A 82 -14.71 -3.04 -9.66
CA MET A 82 -13.52 -3.74 -9.22
C MET A 82 -13.88 -5.06 -8.54
N LEU A 83 -13.30 -6.16 -9.00
CA LEU A 83 -13.28 -7.43 -8.28
C LEU A 83 -11.94 -7.60 -7.56
N GLU A 84 -12.00 -7.93 -6.28
CA GLU A 84 -10.85 -8.09 -5.40
C GLU A 84 -10.99 -9.37 -4.59
N ILE A 85 -9.89 -10.13 -4.50
CA ILE A 85 -9.76 -11.23 -3.55
C ILE A 85 -8.47 -11.10 -2.76
N SER A 86 -8.55 -11.42 -1.48
CA SER A 86 -7.40 -11.46 -0.58
C SER A 86 -6.94 -12.90 -0.38
N PHE A 87 -5.71 -13.18 -0.78
CA PHE A 87 -5.05 -14.45 -0.52
C PHE A 87 -4.17 -14.37 0.72
N MET A 88 -4.21 -15.44 1.52
CA MET A 88 -3.19 -15.66 2.54
C MET A 88 -2.07 -16.49 1.93
N PHE A 89 -0.89 -15.89 1.80
CA PHE A 89 0.33 -16.61 1.46
C PHE A 89 1.18 -16.71 2.73
N ASN A 90 1.77 -17.88 2.97
CA ASN A 90 2.83 -18.04 3.97
C ASN A 90 4.11 -17.42 3.40
N ILE A 91 4.23 -16.10 3.50
CA ILE A 91 5.43 -15.37 3.11
C ILE A 91 6.38 -15.39 4.31
N PRO A 92 7.70 -15.65 4.12
CA PRO A 92 8.67 -15.53 5.19
C PRO A 92 8.65 -14.12 5.81
N ASP A 93 9.07 -14.03 7.07
CA ASP A 93 8.99 -12.81 7.90
C ASP A 93 9.68 -11.61 7.23
N GLN A 94 8.89 -10.75 6.56
CA GLN A 94 9.37 -9.51 5.98
C GLN A 94 9.31 -8.42 7.04
N GLY A 95 10.43 -7.74 7.27
CA GLY A 95 10.47 -6.58 8.16
C GLY A 95 9.48 -5.49 7.73
N PRO A 96 9.11 -4.57 8.64
CA PRO A 96 8.04 -3.57 8.43
C PRO A 96 8.32 -2.53 7.32
N GLY A 97 9.49 -2.60 6.67
CA GLY A 97 9.93 -1.66 5.64
C GLY A 97 10.34 -0.30 6.22
N THR A 98 10.91 0.55 5.37
CA THR A 98 11.24 1.94 5.74
C THR A 98 9.99 2.80 5.70
N TRP A 99 9.70 3.46 6.82
CA TRP A 99 8.58 4.40 6.89
C TRP A 99 8.92 5.69 6.15
N LYS A 100 8.00 6.16 5.31
CA LYS A 100 8.03 7.48 4.67
C LYS A 100 6.75 8.23 4.99
N ALA A 101 6.89 9.49 5.41
CA ALA A 101 5.75 10.36 5.63
C ALA A 101 5.00 10.61 4.31
N ASN A 102 3.66 10.66 4.38
CA ASN A 102 2.86 11.05 3.23
C ASN A 102 2.96 12.58 3.02
N PRO A 103 3.56 13.08 1.93
CA PRO A 103 3.72 14.52 1.72
C PRO A 103 2.39 15.25 1.53
N PHE A 104 1.31 14.54 1.13
CA PHE A 104 -0.02 15.15 1.02
C PHE A 104 -0.60 15.61 2.37
N LEU A 105 -0.06 15.14 3.50
CA LEU A 105 -0.46 15.64 4.83
C LEU A 105 -0.21 17.15 4.97
N ALA A 106 0.86 17.68 4.35
CA ALA A 106 1.15 19.12 4.37
C ALA A 106 0.05 19.97 3.70
N LYS A 107 -0.74 19.38 2.79
CA LYS A 107 -1.90 20.05 2.17
C LYS A 107 -3.14 20.02 3.05
N ASN A 108 -3.21 19.12 4.03
CA ASN A 108 -4.37 18.97 4.90
C ASN A 108 -4.36 20.04 6.01
N ILE A 109 -5.41 20.86 6.07
CA ILE A 109 -5.52 21.96 7.04
C ILE A 109 -5.61 21.48 8.49
N HIS A 110 -6.34 20.39 8.75
CA HIS A 110 -6.44 19.81 10.09
C HIS A 110 -5.11 19.23 10.56
N PHE A 111 -4.36 18.59 9.66
CA PHE A 111 -3.01 18.13 9.97
C PHE A 111 -2.10 19.31 10.34
N LYS A 112 -2.13 20.39 9.56
CA LYS A 112 -1.31 21.58 9.83
C LYS A 112 -1.57 22.17 11.21
N HIS A 113 -2.84 22.37 11.57
CA HIS A 113 -3.20 22.87 12.90
C HIS A 113 -2.80 21.88 14.00
N ALA A 114 -3.19 20.61 13.89
CA ALA A 114 -2.89 19.63 14.93
C ALA A 114 -1.37 19.40 15.10
N PHE A 115 -0.60 19.47 14.02
CA PHE A 115 0.85 19.36 14.07
C PHE A 115 1.49 20.60 14.70
N GLN A 116 1.00 21.80 14.39
CA GLN A 116 1.44 23.03 15.04
C GLN A 116 1.18 22.98 16.56
N ASP A 117 -0.02 22.57 16.98
CA ASP A 117 -0.36 22.43 18.39
C ASP A 117 0.56 21.40 19.07
N HIS A 118 0.86 20.29 18.38
CA HIS A 118 1.81 19.29 18.88
C HIS A 118 3.23 19.85 19.02
N LEU A 119 3.71 20.66 18.07
CA LEU A 119 5.03 21.30 18.16
C LEU A 119 5.09 22.33 19.29
N GLN A 120 4.02 23.10 19.52
CA GLN A 120 3.92 24.01 20.67
C GLN A 120 3.93 23.25 22.00
N TYR A 121 3.26 22.10 22.06
CA TYR A 121 3.34 21.21 23.21
C TYR A 121 4.79 20.71 23.42
N LEU A 122 5.48 20.24 22.38
CA LEU A 122 6.89 19.83 22.50
C LEU A 122 7.78 20.98 22.96
N GLN A 123 7.57 22.19 22.46
CA GLN A 123 8.30 23.38 22.88
C GLN A 123 8.14 23.66 24.38
N SER A 124 6.95 23.44 24.94
CA SER A 124 6.71 23.60 26.39
C SER A 124 7.48 22.57 27.24
N GLN A 125 7.84 21.43 26.67
CA GLN A 125 8.59 20.36 27.34
C GLN A 125 10.10 20.49 27.15
N LEU A 126 10.58 21.35 26.23
CA LEU A 126 12.02 21.50 25.98
C LEU A 126 12.84 21.85 27.23
N PRO A 127 12.42 22.78 28.10
CA PRO A 127 13.21 23.11 29.29
C PRO A 127 13.44 21.90 30.21
N SER A 128 12.40 21.07 30.41
CA SER A 128 12.52 19.88 31.26
C SER A 128 13.35 18.77 30.62
N GLN A 129 13.34 18.64 29.29
CA GLN A 129 14.20 17.67 28.60
C GLN A 129 15.66 18.13 28.57
N ALA A 130 15.91 19.43 28.41
CA ALA A 130 17.25 20.01 28.36
C ALA A 130 18.01 19.93 29.69
N GLU A 131 17.32 19.66 30.80
CA GLU A 131 17.95 19.40 32.10
C GLU A 131 18.72 18.06 32.13
N TYR A 132 18.31 17.08 31.31
CA TYR A 132 18.81 15.70 31.37
C TYR A 132 19.43 15.20 30.07
N LEU A 133 19.19 15.88 28.95
CA LEU A 133 19.61 15.45 27.61
C LEU A 133 20.61 16.43 27.00
N ALA A 134 21.59 15.91 26.29
CA ALA A 134 22.45 16.71 25.43
C ALA A 134 21.68 17.22 24.20
N ASP A 135 22.17 18.31 23.56
CA ASP A 135 21.51 18.93 22.41
C ASP A 135 21.15 17.94 21.28
N ARG A 136 22.04 16.97 21.00
CA ARG A 136 21.80 15.94 19.99
C ARG A 136 20.62 15.04 20.37
N GLU A 137 20.54 14.65 21.64
CA GLU A 137 19.49 13.78 22.17
C GLU A 137 18.15 14.51 22.21
N ILE A 138 18.15 15.82 22.48
CA ILE A 138 16.96 16.67 22.36
C ILE A 138 16.45 16.64 20.92
N TRP A 139 17.33 16.84 19.93
CA TRP A 139 16.92 16.79 18.52
C TRP A 139 16.37 15.42 18.11
N ASP A 140 17.00 14.34 18.57
CA ASP A 140 16.53 13.00 18.26
C ASP A 140 15.19 12.69 18.96
N TRP A 141 15.00 13.16 20.19
CA TRP A 141 13.71 13.13 20.88
C TRP A 141 12.62 13.87 20.10
N ILE A 142 12.86 15.11 19.67
CA ILE A 142 11.90 15.88 18.85
C ILE A 142 11.53 15.11 17.58
N LYS A 143 12.53 14.57 16.85
CA LYS A 143 12.30 13.79 15.62
C LYS A 143 11.43 12.57 15.90
N VAL A 144 11.67 11.86 17.00
CA VAL A 144 10.88 10.68 17.41
C VAL A 144 9.43 11.09 17.72
N GLN A 145 9.22 12.17 18.47
CA GLN A 145 7.88 12.66 18.80
C GLN A 145 7.12 13.08 17.53
N ALA A 146 7.74 13.90 16.69
CA ALA A 146 7.15 14.35 15.42
C ALA A 146 6.80 13.16 14.51
N LYS A 147 7.72 12.19 14.36
CA LYS A 147 7.47 10.96 13.60
C LYS A 147 6.28 10.18 14.14
N THR A 148 6.19 10.03 15.46
CA THR A 148 5.11 9.29 16.13
C THR A 148 3.75 9.97 15.91
N PHE A 149 3.70 11.29 16.04
CA PHE A 149 2.51 12.07 15.74
C PHE A 149 2.07 11.89 14.28
N ILE A 150 2.97 12.09 13.32
CA ILE A 150 2.67 11.98 11.88
C ILE A 150 2.13 10.59 11.55
N ARG A 151 2.78 9.53 12.06
CA ARG A 151 2.34 8.14 11.88
C ARG A 151 0.94 7.92 12.41
N THR A 152 0.65 8.39 13.62
CA THR A 152 -0.64 8.21 14.27
C THR A 152 -1.74 8.93 13.51
N PHE A 153 -1.53 10.19 13.14
CA PHE A 153 -2.47 10.98 12.35
C PHE A 153 -2.75 10.30 11.00
N GLN A 154 -1.70 9.88 10.30
CA GLN A 154 -1.83 9.21 9.00
C GLN A 154 -2.59 7.89 9.10
N LEU A 155 -2.32 7.10 10.14
CA LEU A 155 -3.03 5.83 10.38
C LEU A 155 -4.52 6.08 10.63
N GLN A 156 -4.86 7.04 11.48
CA GLN A 156 -6.25 7.42 11.75
C GLN A 156 -6.96 7.86 10.47
N GLN A 157 -6.31 8.71 9.66
CA GLN A 157 -6.88 9.19 8.40
C GLN A 157 -7.07 8.05 7.38
N ASN A 158 -6.10 7.13 7.24
CA ASN A 158 -6.22 5.94 6.39
C ASN A 158 -7.41 5.07 6.83
N ASN A 159 -7.52 4.82 8.14
CA ASN A 159 -8.62 4.04 8.71
C ASN A 159 -9.97 4.72 8.48
N TRP A 160 -10.04 6.04 8.64
CA TRP A 160 -11.24 6.82 8.34
C TRP A 160 -11.61 6.69 6.86
N ARG A 161 -10.67 6.89 5.92
CA ARG A 161 -10.91 6.75 4.48
C ARG A 161 -11.45 5.36 4.13
N LYS A 162 -10.82 4.30 4.63
CA LYS A 162 -11.26 2.90 4.42
C LYS A 162 -12.68 2.68 4.95
N LYS A 163 -12.98 3.16 6.16
CA LYS A 163 -14.32 3.03 6.78
C LYS A 163 -15.38 3.83 6.01
N GLN A 164 -15.08 5.07 5.61
CA GLN A 164 -16.01 5.90 4.84
C GLN A 164 -16.29 5.31 3.46
N LEU A 165 -15.25 4.86 2.76
CA LEU A 165 -15.41 4.22 1.45
C LEU A 165 -16.32 2.99 1.55
N ASN A 166 -16.07 2.10 2.52
CA ASN A 166 -16.93 0.92 2.75
C ASN A 166 -18.38 1.32 3.09
N LYS A 167 -18.56 2.33 3.95
CA LYS A 167 -19.90 2.84 4.30
C LYS A 167 -20.65 3.36 3.07
N LEU A 168 -19.98 4.13 2.21
CA LEU A 168 -20.57 4.68 0.98
C LEU A 168 -20.87 3.58 -0.04
N GLN A 169 -19.97 2.62 -0.23
CA GLN A 169 -20.19 1.43 -1.08
C GLN A 169 -21.43 0.65 -0.63
N LYS A 170 -21.54 0.36 0.67
CA LYS A 170 -22.72 -0.30 1.26
C LYS A 170 -23.99 0.53 1.07
N LYS A 171 -23.92 1.85 1.25
CA LYS A 171 -25.05 2.75 1.03
C LYS A 171 -25.51 2.74 -0.43
N ARG A 172 -24.57 2.82 -1.38
CA ARG A 172 -24.81 2.70 -2.83
C ARG A 172 -25.52 1.38 -3.15
N ASN A 173 -24.96 0.26 -2.70
CA ASN A 173 -25.53 -1.07 -2.95
C ASN A 173 -26.92 -1.24 -2.32
N ARG A 174 -27.15 -0.68 -1.13
CA ARG A 174 -28.48 -0.66 -0.51
C ARG A 174 -29.48 0.13 -1.34
N ILE A 175 -29.09 1.28 -1.89
CA ILE A 175 -29.97 2.11 -2.73
C ILE A 175 -30.34 1.34 -4.00
N LEU A 176 -29.36 0.74 -4.68
CA LEU A 176 -29.60 -0.06 -5.89
C LEU A 176 -30.52 -1.27 -5.63
N ARG A 177 -30.44 -1.89 -4.46
CA ARG A 177 -31.31 -3.02 -4.08
C ARG A 177 -32.72 -2.58 -3.71
N ASN A 178 -32.85 -1.45 -3.00
CA ASN A 178 -34.12 -1.03 -2.41
C ASN A 178 -34.99 -0.19 -3.36
N TYR A 179 -34.37 0.54 -4.28
CA TYR A 179 -35.08 1.43 -5.20
C TYR A 179 -35.00 0.89 -6.62
N LYS A 180 -36.16 0.59 -7.20
CA LYS A 180 -36.30 0.21 -8.61
C LYS A 180 -36.72 1.39 -9.50
N HIS A 181 -37.11 2.52 -8.89
CA HIS A 181 -37.56 3.70 -9.62
C HIS A 181 -36.37 4.56 -10.06
N PHE A 182 -36.22 4.68 -11.39
CA PHE A 182 -35.13 5.40 -12.05
C PHE A 182 -34.93 6.83 -11.53
N ASN A 183 -36.00 7.59 -11.31
CA ASN A 183 -35.92 8.99 -10.89
C ASN A 183 -35.26 9.16 -9.50
N ILE A 184 -35.53 8.24 -8.57
CA ILE A 184 -34.94 8.27 -7.22
C ILE A 184 -33.45 7.91 -7.30
N LEU A 185 -33.12 6.90 -8.10
CA LEU A 185 -31.74 6.47 -8.33
C LEU A 185 -30.91 7.61 -8.94
N HIS A 186 -31.41 8.27 -10.00
CA HIS A 186 -30.74 9.37 -10.67
C HIS A 186 -30.53 10.59 -9.76
N THR A 187 -31.40 10.79 -8.76
CA THR A 187 -31.25 11.93 -7.84
C THR A 187 -30.22 11.65 -6.73
N VAL A 188 -30.18 10.42 -6.21
CA VAL A 188 -29.42 10.11 -4.98
C VAL A 188 -28.07 9.44 -5.25
N LEU A 189 -27.95 8.63 -6.31
CA LEU A 189 -26.71 7.92 -6.62
C LEU A 189 -25.55 8.84 -6.99
N PRO A 190 -25.71 9.87 -7.85
CA PRO A 190 -24.58 10.66 -8.32
C PRO A 190 -23.79 11.31 -7.18
N THR A 191 -24.48 11.81 -6.15
CA THR A 191 -23.81 12.40 -4.98
C THR A 191 -22.98 11.37 -4.20
N ILE A 192 -23.49 10.15 -4.05
CA ILE A 192 -22.77 9.08 -3.34
C ILE A 192 -21.59 8.58 -4.17
N GLU A 193 -21.79 8.40 -5.48
CA GLU A 193 -20.77 7.97 -6.41
C GLU A 193 -19.64 9.02 -6.53
N GLN A 194 -19.98 10.31 -6.54
CA GLN A 194 -19.00 11.40 -6.49
C GLN A 194 -18.18 11.38 -5.19
N GLN A 195 -18.82 11.13 -4.04
CA GLN A 195 -18.11 10.99 -2.76
C GLN A 195 -17.19 9.76 -2.74
N ILE A 196 -17.62 8.65 -3.34
CA ILE A 196 -16.79 7.46 -3.53
C ILE A 196 -15.59 7.81 -4.42
N GLY A 197 -15.83 8.46 -5.57
CA GLY A 197 -14.80 8.86 -6.51
C GLY A 197 -13.74 9.75 -5.87
N SER A 198 -14.15 10.80 -5.15
CA SER A 198 -13.21 11.69 -4.46
C SER A 198 -12.33 10.97 -3.42
N LEU A 199 -12.88 9.99 -2.71
CA LEU A 199 -12.08 9.17 -1.78
C LEU A 199 -11.13 8.23 -2.53
N GLN A 200 -11.58 7.65 -3.63
CA GLN A 200 -10.77 6.79 -4.48
C GLN A 200 -9.60 7.57 -5.10
N ASP A 201 -9.84 8.77 -5.61
CA ASP A 201 -8.81 9.68 -6.13
C ASP A 201 -7.71 9.90 -5.09
N GLN A 202 -8.08 10.33 -3.88
CA GLN A 202 -7.13 10.57 -2.78
C GLN A 202 -6.34 9.31 -2.39
N ILE A 203 -6.99 8.14 -2.35
CA ILE A 203 -6.33 6.87 -2.05
C ILE A 203 -5.34 6.54 -3.17
N SER A 204 -5.76 6.67 -4.42
CA SER A 204 -4.96 6.35 -5.59
C SER A 204 -3.70 7.22 -5.70
N GLU A 205 -3.79 8.52 -5.38
CA GLU A 205 -2.63 9.42 -5.34
C GLU A 205 -1.59 8.96 -4.31
N ILE A 206 -2.04 8.54 -3.13
CA ILE A 206 -1.17 8.05 -2.07
C ILE A 206 -0.52 6.72 -2.46
N GLU A 207 -1.28 5.79 -3.02
CA GLU A 207 -0.74 4.49 -3.47
C GLU A 207 0.21 4.64 -4.66
N CYS A 208 -0.08 5.57 -5.57
CA CYS A 208 0.81 5.94 -6.68
C CYS A 208 2.17 6.44 -6.15
N LEU A 209 2.13 7.34 -5.16
CA LEU A 209 3.32 7.84 -4.49
C LEU A 209 4.10 6.74 -3.75
N LYS A 210 3.42 5.87 -3.00
CA LYS A 210 4.06 4.73 -2.29
C LYS A 210 4.70 3.73 -3.24
N ALA A 211 4.08 3.49 -4.39
CA ALA A 211 4.63 2.61 -5.41
C ALA A 211 5.92 3.16 -6.05
N GLY A 212 6.26 4.43 -5.75
CA GLY A 212 7.37 5.16 -6.38
C GLY A 212 7.17 5.27 -7.88
N LYS A 213 5.91 5.24 -8.34
CA LYS A 213 5.56 5.21 -9.75
C LYS A 213 4.98 6.57 -10.13
N PHE A 214 5.63 7.27 -11.04
CA PHE A 214 4.92 8.18 -11.93
C PHE A 214 4.23 7.30 -12.97
N TRP A 215 3.05 6.76 -12.65
CA TRP A 215 2.25 5.90 -13.56
C TRP A 215 1.88 6.59 -14.89
N ARG A 216 2.24 7.86 -15.08
CA ARG A 216 2.06 8.64 -16.30
C ARG A 216 3.21 8.56 -17.30
N GLU A 217 4.24 7.75 -17.09
CA GLU A 217 5.35 7.82 -18.05
C GLU A 217 5.11 7.13 -19.39
N ASN A 218 4.32 6.05 -19.58
CA ASN A 218 4.14 5.51 -20.95
C ASN A 218 3.00 4.47 -21.19
N ASN A 219 1.86 4.50 -20.49
CA ASN A 219 0.74 3.57 -20.80
C ASN A 219 1.15 2.08 -20.90
N GLU A 220 2.18 1.66 -20.17
CA GLU A 220 2.78 0.34 -20.38
C GLU A 220 1.88 -0.76 -19.82
N LYS A 221 1.33 -1.57 -20.74
CA LYS A 221 0.42 -2.68 -20.43
C LYS A 221 1.13 -4.04 -20.33
N SER A 222 2.46 -4.10 -20.41
CA SER A 222 3.17 -5.39 -20.50
C SER A 222 3.26 -6.10 -19.13
N PRO A 223 2.57 -7.24 -18.93
CA PRO A 223 2.67 -8.01 -17.69
C PRO A 223 4.10 -8.52 -17.46
N GLY A 224 4.86 -8.76 -18.54
CA GLY A 224 6.27 -9.16 -18.47
C GLY A 224 7.20 -8.07 -17.94
N PHE A 225 6.90 -6.80 -18.22
CA PHE A 225 7.61 -5.68 -17.61
C PHE A 225 7.32 -5.60 -16.10
N LEU A 226 6.05 -5.66 -15.71
CA LEU A 226 5.66 -5.66 -14.29
C LEU A 226 6.29 -6.83 -13.52
N LYS A 227 6.31 -8.03 -14.11
CA LYS A 227 6.97 -9.22 -13.53
C LYS A 227 8.47 -9.01 -13.35
N ARG A 228 9.16 -8.49 -14.36
CA ARG A 228 10.60 -8.17 -14.27
C ARG A 228 10.85 -7.15 -13.17
N LEU A 229 10.06 -6.08 -13.13
CA LEU A 229 10.18 -5.04 -12.11
C LEU A 229 9.97 -5.57 -10.69
N ILE A 230 8.96 -6.42 -10.47
CA ILE A 230 8.72 -7.07 -9.17
C ILE A 230 9.92 -7.94 -8.80
N LYS A 231 10.40 -8.79 -9.71
CA LYS A 231 11.59 -9.62 -9.47
C LYS A 231 12.85 -8.80 -9.16
N THR A 232 13.10 -7.72 -9.90
CA THR A 232 14.24 -6.83 -9.64
C THR A 232 14.14 -6.17 -8.27
N ARG A 233 12.93 -5.75 -7.85
CA ARG A 233 12.73 -5.15 -6.53
C ARG A 233 12.86 -6.18 -5.41
N GLU A 234 12.36 -7.39 -5.63
CA GLU A 234 12.52 -8.51 -4.71
C GLU A 234 14.00 -8.83 -4.51
N SER A 235 14.78 -8.95 -5.59
CA SER A 235 16.23 -9.19 -5.50
C SER A 235 17.00 -8.04 -4.86
N GLN A 236 16.57 -6.79 -5.04
CA GLN A 236 17.21 -5.62 -4.41
C GLN A 236 16.89 -5.49 -2.91
N ARG A 237 15.73 -5.98 -2.46
CA ARG A 237 15.26 -5.84 -1.08
C ARG A 237 15.51 -7.07 -0.22
N TYR A 238 15.77 -8.21 -0.85
CA TYR A 238 16.02 -9.47 -0.18
C TYR A 238 17.51 -9.73 -0.12
N ILE A 239 18.04 -9.81 1.11
CA ILE A 239 19.40 -10.26 1.37
C ILE A 239 19.30 -11.71 1.85
N PRO A 240 19.55 -12.71 0.97
CA PRO A 240 19.36 -14.12 1.29
C PRO A 240 20.26 -14.57 2.42
N ASN A 241 21.54 -14.23 2.38
CA ASN A 241 22.54 -14.52 3.40
C ASN A 241 23.51 -13.34 3.52
N LEU A 242 24.09 -13.16 4.70
CA LEU A 242 25.27 -12.30 4.92
C LEU A 242 26.43 -13.19 5.36
N THR A 243 27.66 -12.77 5.04
CA THR A 243 28.86 -13.39 5.59
C THR A 243 29.37 -12.50 6.69
N ASP A 244 29.56 -13.06 7.88
CA ASP A 244 30.17 -12.34 8.99
C ASP A 244 31.66 -12.08 8.66
N PRO A 245 32.11 -10.82 8.63
CA PRO A 245 33.50 -10.49 8.30
C PRO A 245 34.51 -10.94 9.36
N VAL A 246 34.08 -11.27 10.58
CA VAL A 246 34.96 -11.69 11.68
C VAL A 246 35.08 -13.21 11.75
N THR A 247 33.95 -13.92 11.60
CA THR A 247 33.91 -15.39 11.72
C THR A 247 33.96 -16.12 10.37
N GLU A 248 33.84 -15.41 9.25
CA GLU A 248 33.73 -15.95 7.88
C GLU A 248 32.56 -16.93 7.68
N THR A 249 31.58 -16.93 8.60
CA THR A 249 30.43 -17.82 8.53
C THR A 249 29.26 -17.20 7.76
N MET A 250 28.50 -18.04 7.04
CA MET A 250 27.29 -17.60 6.33
C MET A 250 26.09 -17.61 7.27
N CYS A 251 25.52 -16.43 7.49
CA CYS A 251 24.36 -16.20 8.33
C CYS A 251 23.09 -16.06 7.49
N SER A 252 22.07 -16.83 7.84
CA SER A 252 20.81 -16.90 7.10
C SER A 252 19.61 -16.41 7.93
N SER A 253 19.70 -16.45 9.26
CA SER A 253 18.69 -15.95 10.16
C SER A 253 18.66 -14.40 10.18
N LYS A 254 17.55 -13.84 10.68
CA LYS A 254 17.35 -12.38 10.73
C LYS A 254 18.17 -11.75 11.85
N GLU A 255 18.23 -12.41 12.99
CA GLU A 255 18.94 -11.99 14.19
C GLU A 255 20.44 -11.87 13.90
N GLU A 256 21.06 -12.93 13.36
CA GLU A 256 22.50 -12.92 12.99
C GLU A 256 22.80 -11.83 11.95
N LYS A 257 21.91 -11.62 10.97
CA LYS A 257 22.08 -10.56 9.96
C LYS A 257 22.02 -9.17 10.58
N MET A 258 21.16 -8.95 11.57
CA MET A 258 21.07 -7.67 12.28
C MET A 258 22.33 -7.41 13.09
N ASP A 259 22.85 -8.42 13.78
CA ASP A 259 24.09 -8.31 14.58
C ASP A 259 25.31 -7.97 13.70
N ILE A 260 25.45 -8.62 12.54
CA ILE A 260 26.52 -8.32 11.57
C ILE A 260 26.42 -6.88 11.07
N VAL A 261 25.20 -6.44 10.71
CA VAL A 261 24.97 -5.08 10.20
C VAL A 261 25.24 -4.04 11.28
N GLU A 262 24.83 -4.28 12.52
CA GLU A 262 25.07 -3.40 13.65
C GLU A 262 26.57 -3.28 13.97
N ALA A 263 27.29 -4.40 14.02
CA ALA A 263 28.74 -4.40 14.23
C ALA A 263 29.49 -3.66 13.11
N PHE A 264 29.13 -3.91 11.85
CA PHE A 264 29.75 -3.27 10.69
C PHE A 264 29.54 -1.75 10.69
N TYR A 265 28.29 -1.29 10.84
CA TYR A 265 28.02 0.15 10.86
C TYR A 265 28.51 0.82 12.15
N GLY A 266 28.54 0.09 13.26
CA GLY A 266 29.17 0.54 14.50
C GLY A 266 30.64 0.91 14.27
N GLN A 267 31.42 0.02 13.64
CA GLN A 267 32.81 0.29 13.28
C GLN A 267 32.95 1.42 12.24
N LEU A 268 32.11 1.42 11.20
CA LEU A 268 32.21 2.41 10.12
C LEU A 268 31.95 3.85 10.59
N TYR A 269 31.08 4.01 11.58
CA TYR A 269 30.74 5.31 12.16
C TYR A 269 31.44 5.58 13.50
N ASP A 270 32.33 4.69 13.93
CA ASP A 270 33.21 4.96 15.06
C ASP A 270 34.21 6.03 14.61
N PRO A 271 34.31 7.18 15.31
CA PRO A 271 35.24 8.22 14.93
C PRO A 271 36.67 7.71 15.05
N ASP A 272 37.46 7.90 14.00
CA ASP A 272 38.91 7.65 14.07
C ASP A 272 39.51 8.46 15.23
N PRO A 273 40.40 7.86 16.03
CA PRO A 273 41.07 8.57 17.10
C PRO A 273 41.84 9.75 16.53
N VAL A 274 41.70 10.91 17.17
CA VAL A 274 42.45 12.10 16.79
C VAL A 274 43.93 11.84 17.01
N ASP A 275 44.74 12.00 15.96
CA ASP A 275 46.19 11.94 16.09
C ASP A 275 46.67 13.19 16.83
N ASP A 276 46.84 13.05 18.14
CA ASP A 276 47.33 14.11 19.01
C ASP A 276 48.70 14.65 18.58
N SER A 277 49.54 13.83 17.92
CA SER A 277 50.84 14.27 17.41
C SER A 277 50.68 15.21 16.21
N ALA A 278 49.76 14.88 15.30
CA ALA A 278 49.43 15.73 14.16
C ALA A 278 48.74 17.02 14.62
N MET A 279 47.84 16.94 15.61
CA MET A 279 47.18 18.10 16.19
C MET A 279 48.18 19.04 16.87
N THR A 280 49.09 18.50 17.69
CA THR A 280 50.15 19.28 18.34
C THR A 280 51.08 19.91 17.30
N SER A 281 51.48 19.16 16.26
CA SER A 281 52.31 19.68 15.17
C SER A 281 51.64 20.84 14.42
N ILE A 282 50.33 20.83 14.23
CA ILE A 282 49.60 21.94 13.60
C ILE A 282 49.56 23.14 14.55
N LEU A 283 49.28 22.92 15.83
CA LEU A 283 49.20 23.97 16.84
C LEU A 283 50.54 24.69 17.05
N THR A 284 51.67 23.99 16.95
CA THR A 284 53.01 24.61 17.07
C THR A 284 53.40 25.50 15.89
N HIS A 285 52.67 25.44 14.77
CA HIS A 285 52.90 26.29 13.59
C HIS A 285 51.92 27.48 13.50
N ILE A 286 51.06 27.66 14.51
CA ILE A 286 50.21 28.84 14.61
C ILE A 286 51.06 29.98 15.19
N PRO A 287 51.24 31.11 14.49
CA PRO A 287 51.99 32.24 15.03
C PRO A 287 51.30 32.85 16.25
N ASP A 288 52.07 33.17 17.29
CA ASP A 288 51.58 33.95 18.42
C ASP A 288 51.10 35.34 17.94
N SER A 289 49.94 35.77 18.44
CA SER A 289 49.29 37.04 18.09
C SER A 289 49.98 38.25 18.71
#